data_AF-A0ABD0S8W3-F1
#
_entry.id   AF-A0ABD0S8W3-F1
#
_cell.length_a   1.000
_cell.length_b   1.000
_cell.length_c   1.000
_cell.angle_alpha   90.00
_cell.angle_beta   90.00
_cell.angle_gamma   90.00
#
_symmetry.space_group_name_H-M   'P 1'
#
loop_
_entity.id
_entity.type
_entity.pdbx_description
1 polymer ?
#
loop_
_entity_poly.entity_id
_entity_poly.type
_entity_poly.pdbx_seq_one_letter_code
_entity_poly.pdbx_strand_id
1 'polypeptide(L)'
;MSVRVAQTWFKRFQSGNFDVTDKRRSGRPIMDKIDAIFEKVEQDQHIRILAHLKKTGYTKKLDIWVPHELTERNLMNRVLICDSILRRNETEPFLKKLITGYEKWITYDKNVRKRSGSI
;
A
#
# COMPACT_ATOMS: atom_id res chain seq x y z
N MET A 1 25.15 -34.90 2.72
CA MET A 1 26.28 -34.03 3.09
C MET A 1 27.58 -34.73 2.70
N SER A 2 28.49 -34.09 1.97
CA SER A 2 29.75 -34.74 1.54
C SER A 2 30.71 -34.90 2.72
N VAL A 3 31.52 -35.98 2.73
CA VAL A 3 32.57 -36.22 3.73
C VAL A 3 33.51 -35.00 3.86
N ARG A 4 33.81 -34.32 2.75
CA ARG A 4 34.63 -33.09 2.75
C ARG A 4 33.98 -31.95 3.53
N VAL A 5 32.66 -31.80 3.41
CA VAL A 5 31.89 -30.77 4.10
C VAL A 5 31.89 -31.06 5.61
N ALA A 6 31.66 -32.32 6.00
CA ALA A 6 31.69 -32.74 7.41
C ALA A 6 33.06 -32.51 8.07
N GLN A 7 34.16 -32.87 7.39
CA GLN A 7 35.52 -32.61 7.89
C GLN A 7 35.84 -31.12 8.03
N THR A 8 35.33 -30.28 7.11
CA THR A 8 35.54 -28.82 7.15
C THR A 8 34.81 -28.21 8.35
N TRP A 9 33.58 -28.63 8.62
CA TRP A 9 32.83 -28.23 9.82
C TRP A 9 33.51 -28.69 11.10
N PHE A 10 33.99 -29.93 11.15
CA PHE A 10 34.69 -30.47 12.32
C PHE A 10 35.94 -29.65 12.69
N LYS A 11 36.77 -29.28 11.70
CA LYS A 11 37.92 -28.38 11.92
C LYS A 11 37.51 -27.00 12.42
N ARG A 12 36.39 -26.47 11.90
CA ARG A 12 35.84 -25.16 12.30
C ARG A 12 35.43 -25.17 13.77
N PHE A 13 34.77 -26.24 14.21
CA PHE A 13 34.39 -26.42 15.62
C PHE A 13 35.61 -26.63 16.53
N GLN A 14 36.62 -27.39 16.09
CA GLN A 14 37.88 -27.51 16.84
C GLN A 14 38.60 -26.17 17.03
N SER A 15 38.46 -25.23 16.09
CA SER A 15 38.99 -23.86 16.22
C SER A 15 38.13 -22.93 17.10
N GLY A 16 37.08 -23.44 17.77
CA GLY A 16 36.20 -22.66 18.62
C GLY A 16 35.18 -21.77 17.88
N ASN A 17 35.03 -21.96 16.56
CA ASN A 17 34.05 -21.22 15.76
C ASN A 17 32.77 -22.05 15.61
N PHE A 18 31.75 -21.69 16.38
CA PHE A 18 30.43 -22.32 16.38
C PHE A 18 29.39 -21.56 15.55
N ASP A 19 29.81 -20.54 14.79
CA ASP A 19 28.93 -19.78 13.93
C ASP A 19 28.47 -20.65 12.74
N VAL A 20 27.16 -20.86 12.68
CA VAL A 20 26.49 -21.66 11.65
C VAL A 20 26.11 -20.79 10.44
N THR A 21 26.28 -19.47 10.51
CA THR A 21 25.99 -18.58 9.39
C THR A 21 27.03 -18.74 8.26
N ASP A 22 26.54 -18.64 7.03
CA ASP A 22 27.40 -18.60 5.87
C ASP A 22 28.28 -17.35 5.94
N LYS A 23 29.60 -17.53 5.76
CA LYS A 23 30.49 -16.39 5.55
C LYS A 23 30.00 -15.60 4.35
N ARG A 24 30.22 -14.28 4.38
CA ARG A 24 29.96 -13.41 3.22
C ARG A 24 30.58 -14.05 1.98
N ARG A 25 29.71 -14.47 1.05
CA ARG A 25 30.15 -15.04 -0.22
C ARG A 25 30.75 -13.90 -1.04
N SER A 26 31.92 -14.12 -1.63
CA SER A 26 32.43 -13.28 -2.71
C SER A 26 31.53 -13.53 -3.93
N GLY A 27 30.48 -12.71 -4.06
CA GLY A 27 29.64 -12.69 -5.25
C GLY A 27 30.39 -12.19 -6.47
N ARG A 28 29.82 -12.39 -7.66
CA ARG A 28 30.30 -11.79 -8.92
C ARG A 28 30.30 -10.26 -8.77
N PRO A 29 31.39 -9.54 -9.10
CA PRO A 29 31.33 -8.09 -9.21
C PRO A 29 30.39 -7.74 -10.37
N ILE A 30 29.23 -7.19 -10.04
CA ILE A 30 28.31 -6.56 -11.00
C ILE A 30 28.29 -5.07 -10.64
N MET A 31 29.46 -4.49 -10.38
CA MET A 31 29.56 -3.13 -9.81
C MET A 31 29.23 -2.07 -10.87
N ASP A 32 29.83 -2.18 -12.06
CA ASP A 32 29.83 -1.12 -13.07
C ASP A 32 28.46 -0.74 -13.64
N LYS A 33 27.48 -1.66 -13.61
CA LYS A 33 26.11 -1.38 -14.07
C LYS A 33 25.15 -1.09 -12.93
N ILE A 34 25.41 -1.64 -11.74
CA ILE A 34 24.54 -1.42 -10.57
C ILE A 34 24.76 0.00 -10.06
N ASP A 35 25.99 0.48 -9.99
CA ASP A 35 26.27 1.85 -9.53
C ASP A 35 25.65 2.90 -10.46
N ALA A 36 25.75 2.72 -11.78
CA ALA A 36 25.10 3.60 -12.76
C ALA A 36 23.56 3.53 -12.71
N ILE A 37 22.99 2.38 -12.30
CA ILE A 37 21.55 2.24 -12.06
C ILE A 37 21.16 2.91 -10.74
N PHE A 38 21.93 2.71 -9.67
CA PHE A 38 21.72 3.36 -8.38
C PHE A 38 21.83 4.88 -8.50
N GLU A 39 22.81 5.40 -9.23
CA GLU A 39 22.98 6.83 -9.47
C GLU A 39 21.77 7.41 -10.21
N LYS A 40 21.27 6.73 -11.26
CA LYS A 40 20.04 7.15 -11.97
C LYS A 40 18.78 7.03 -11.11
N VAL A 41 18.69 6.00 -10.28
CA VAL A 41 17.58 5.77 -9.33
C VAL A 41 17.60 6.79 -8.18
N GLU A 42 18.78 7.21 -7.73
CA GLU A 42 18.97 8.26 -6.73
C GLU A 42 18.68 9.67 -7.29
N GLN A 43 18.98 9.89 -8.58
CA GLN A 43 18.58 11.12 -9.28
C GLN A 43 17.09 11.19 -9.58
N ASP A 44 16.39 10.05 -9.59
CA ASP A 44 14.94 10.04 -9.72
C ASP A 44 14.29 10.62 -8.45
N GLN A 45 13.91 11.89 -8.55
CA GLN A 45 13.23 12.62 -7.50
C GLN A 45 12.00 11.88 -6.97
N HIS A 46 11.29 11.13 -7.82
CA HIS A 46 10.13 10.36 -7.39
C HIS A 46 10.52 9.20 -6.47
N ILE A 47 11.62 8.52 -6.75
CA ILE A 47 12.08 7.39 -5.92
C ILE A 47 12.59 7.90 -4.56
N ARG A 48 13.32 9.02 -4.55
CA ARG A 48 13.78 9.64 -3.29
C ARG A 48 12.63 10.13 -2.42
N ILE A 49 11.62 10.76 -3.01
CA ILE A 49 10.40 11.17 -2.32
C ILE A 49 9.66 9.93 -1.78
N LEU A 50 9.49 8.89 -2.58
CA LEU A 50 8.83 7.65 -2.15
C LEU A 50 9.58 6.94 -1.01
N ALA A 51 10.92 6.88 -1.07
CA ALA A 51 11.74 6.28 -0.02
C ALA A 51 11.64 7.08 1.28
N HIS A 52 11.67 8.41 1.19
CA HIS A 52 11.48 9.28 2.34
C HIS A 52 10.08 9.11 2.95
N LEU A 53 9.02 9.13 2.13
CA LEU A 53 7.64 8.91 2.56
C LEU A 53 7.45 7.55 3.25
N LYS A 54 8.07 6.49 2.73
CA LYS A 54 8.06 5.16 3.37
C LYS A 54 8.78 5.18 4.71
N LYS A 55 9.95 5.83 4.80
CA LYS A 55 10.72 5.95 6.05
C LYS A 55 9.94 6.73 7.12
N THR A 56 9.16 7.71 6.71
CA THR A 56 8.30 8.51 7.60
C THR A 56 6.92 7.88 7.85
N GLY A 57 6.67 6.66 7.35
CA GLY A 57 5.45 5.89 7.62
C GLY A 57 4.25 6.24 6.74
N TYR A 58 4.41 7.10 5.73
CA TYR A 58 3.35 7.43 4.79
C TYR A 58 3.18 6.32 3.74
N THR A 59 1.93 5.93 3.55
CA THR A 59 1.52 4.98 2.50
C THR A 59 0.74 5.70 1.43
N LYS A 60 1.01 5.42 0.15
CA LYS A 60 0.20 5.93 -0.95
C LYS A 60 -1.19 5.31 -0.89
N LYS A 61 -2.21 6.11 -0.56
CA LYS A 61 -3.62 5.74 -0.73
C LYS A 61 -4.07 6.23 -2.10
N LEU A 62 -4.96 5.46 -2.73
CA LEU A 62 -5.63 5.93 -3.94
C LEU A 62 -6.60 7.03 -3.54
N ASP A 63 -6.74 8.02 -4.42
CA ASP A 63 -7.73 9.07 -4.25
C ASP A 63 -9.13 8.46 -4.22
N ILE A 64 -9.97 8.99 -3.33
CA ILE A 64 -11.37 8.58 -3.23
C ILE A 64 -12.11 9.24 -4.39
N TRP A 65 -12.79 8.44 -5.22
CA TRP A 65 -13.60 8.99 -6.28
C TRP A 65 -14.81 9.73 -5.71
N VAL A 66 -14.86 11.04 -5.94
CA VAL A 66 -16.00 11.89 -5.60
C VAL A 66 -16.75 12.20 -6.90
N PRO A 67 -18.04 11.86 -7.02
CA PRO A 67 -18.78 11.94 -8.29
C PRO A 67 -18.82 13.34 -8.92
N HIS A 68 -18.88 14.38 -8.09
CA HIS A 68 -19.04 15.75 -8.54
C HIS A 68 -18.25 16.72 -7.66
N GLU A 69 -17.65 17.70 -8.31
CA GLU A 69 -17.12 18.89 -7.65
C GLU A 69 -18.29 19.79 -7.25
N LEU A 70 -18.39 20.11 -5.97
CA LEU A 70 -19.48 20.92 -5.43
C LEU A 70 -19.07 22.38 -5.42
N THR A 71 -19.97 23.25 -5.87
CA THR A 71 -19.82 24.69 -5.64
C THR A 71 -19.93 25.01 -4.15
N GLU A 72 -19.38 26.14 -3.74
CA GLU A 72 -19.46 26.61 -2.35
C GLU A 72 -20.92 26.69 -1.86
N ARG A 73 -21.83 27.19 -2.71
CA ARG A 73 -23.27 27.22 -2.42
C ARG A 73 -23.85 25.82 -2.19
N ASN A 74 -23.47 24.83 -3.00
CA ASN A 74 -23.95 23.45 -2.85
C ASN A 74 -23.41 22.83 -1.56
N LEU A 75 -22.17 23.14 -1.17
CA LEU A 75 -21.61 22.72 0.12
C LEU A 75 -22.40 23.29 1.29
N MET A 76 -22.61 24.62 1.31
CA MET A 76 -23.36 25.28 2.39
C MET A 76 -24.79 24.73 2.48
N ASN A 77 -25.49 24.60 1.35
CA ASN A 77 -26.84 24.04 1.32
C ASN A 77 -26.89 22.63 1.93
N ARG A 78 -25.93 21.76 1.58
CA ARG A 78 -25.88 20.40 2.15
C ARG A 78 -25.69 20.43 3.66
N VAL A 79 -24.79 21.27 4.18
CA VAL A 79 -24.56 21.41 5.61
C VAL A 79 -25.84 21.87 6.32
N LEU A 80 -26.49 22.92 5.81
CA LEU A 80 -27.71 23.46 6.42
C LEU A 80 -28.88 22.46 6.40
N ILE A 81 -29.06 21.73 5.30
CA ILE A 81 -30.09 20.69 5.19
C ILE A 81 -29.81 19.56 6.18
N CYS A 82 -28.56 19.09 6.28
CA CYS A 82 -28.19 18.04 7.22
C CYS A 82 -28.38 18.46 8.68
N ASP A 83 -27.97 19.67 9.06
CA ASP A 83 -28.17 20.21 10.43
C ASP A 83 -29.66 20.26 10.78
N SER A 84 -30.49 20.77 9.87
CA SER A 84 -31.95 20.82 10.05
C SER A 84 -32.57 19.43 10.22
N ILE A 85 -32.18 18.47 9.36
CA ILE A 85 -32.64 17.08 9.42
C ILE A 85 -32.23 16.43 10.75
N LEU A 86 -31.00 16.66 11.20
CA LEU A 86 -30.48 16.11 12.46
C LEU A 86 -31.29 16.62 13.64
N ARG A 87 -31.45 17.95 13.76
CA ARG A 87 -32.24 18.57 14.84
C ARG A 87 -33.68 18.09 14.86
N ARG A 88 -34.31 17.97 13.68
CA ARG A 88 -35.66 17.41 13.59
C ARG A 88 -35.72 15.97 14.10
N ASN A 89 -34.72 15.15 13.79
CA ASN A 89 -34.69 13.76 14.24
C ASN A 89 -34.44 13.63 15.75
N GLU A 90 -33.73 14.58 16.36
CA GLU A 90 -33.55 14.66 17.82
C GLU A 90 -34.86 15.01 18.53
N THR A 91 -35.67 15.91 17.95
CA THR A 91 -36.94 16.35 18.55
C THR A 91 -38.09 15.37 18.28
N GLU A 92 -38.22 14.89 17.05
CA GLU A 92 -39.21 13.89 16.65
C GLU A 92 -38.55 12.83 15.75
N PRO A 93 -38.11 11.69 16.32
CA PRO A 93 -37.47 10.64 15.55
C PRO A 93 -38.37 10.10 14.44
N PHE A 94 -37.99 10.34 13.19
CA PHE A 94 -38.82 10.02 12.02
C PHE A 94 -38.22 8.96 11.09
N LEU A 95 -37.00 8.48 11.36
CA LEU A 95 -36.32 7.50 10.51
C LEU A 95 -37.11 6.21 10.30
N LYS A 96 -37.87 5.76 11.31
CA LYS A 96 -38.75 4.57 11.18
C LYS A 96 -39.92 4.76 10.22
N LYS A 97 -40.29 6.01 9.93
CA LYS A 97 -41.38 6.39 9.01
C LYS A 97 -40.84 6.73 7.62
N LEU A 98 -39.51 6.74 7.42
CA LEU A 98 -38.89 7.15 6.17
C LEU A 98 -39.02 6.05 5.11
N ILE A 99 -39.57 6.39 3.96
CA ILE A 99 -39.62 5.54 2.76
C ILE A 99 -38.73 6.19 1.70
N THR A 100 -37.75 5.44 1.17
CA THR A 100 -36.82 5.91 0.14
C THR A 100 -36.86 4.99 -1.07
N GLY A 101 -36.81 5.56 -2.28
CA GLY A 101 -36.68 4.82 -3.53
C GLY A 101 -35.57 5.40 -4.40
N TYR A 102 -34.84 4.55 -5.13
CA TYR A 102 -33.83 4.95 -6.10
C TYR A 102 -33.79 3.96 -7.25
N GLU A 103 -33.50 4.44 -8.44
CA GLU A 103 -33.37 3.63 -9.65
C GLU A 103 -31.91 3.36 -9.96
N LYS A 104 -31.55 2.09 -10.14
CA LYS A 104 -30.20 1.69 -10.50
C LYS A 104 -30.22 0.81 -11.74
N TRP A 105 -29.49 1.22 -12.76
CA TRP A 105 -29.28 0.40 -13.95
C TRP A 105 -28.52 -0.88 -13.61
N ILE A 106 -29.05 -2.02 -14.08
CA ILE A 106 -28.40 -3.33 -13.96
C ILE A 106 -27.93 -3.73 -15.36
N THR A 107 -26.61 -3.84 -15.52
CA THR A 107 -26.01 -4.34 -16.77
C THR A 107 -25.95 -5.86 -16.77
N TYR A 108 -26.13 -6.47 -17.94
CA TYR A 108 -26.13 -7.93 -18.12
C TYR A 108 -24.76 -8.54 -17.85
N ASP A 109 -23.70 -7.91 -18.38
CA ASP A 109 -22.32 -8.30 -18.11
C ASP A 109 -21.66 -7.28 -17.17
N LYS A 110 -21.08 -7.77 -16.08
CA LYS A 110 -20.27 -6.99 -15.14
C LYS A 110 -18.84 -7.48 -15.26
N ASN A 111 -18.10 -6.86 -16.18
CA ASN A 111 -16.67 -7.10 -16.34
C ASN A 111 -15.88 -6.57 -15.14
N VAL A 112 -15.86 -7.34 -14.05
CA VAL A 112 -15.02 -7.06 -12.88
C VAL A 112 -13.60 -7.52 -13.18
N ARG A 113 -12.66 -6.58 -13.18
CA ARG A 113 -11.24 -6.89 -13.34
C ARG A 113 -10.78 -7.81 -12.20
N LYS A 114 -10.57 -9.09 -12.51
CA LYS A 114 -9.91 -10.03 -11.59
C LYS A 114 -8.44 -9.64 -11.48
N ARG A 115 -7.96 -9.39 -10.26
CA ARG A 115 -6.52 -9.26 -10.01
C ARG A 115 -5.93 -10.66 -10.05
N SER A 116 -5.09 -10.95 -11.03
CA SER A 116 -4.19 -12.09 -10.95
C SER A 116 -3.15 -11.79 -9.87
N GLY A 117 -2.97 -12.71 -8.91
CA GLY A 117 -1.91 -12.61 -7.93
C GLY A 117 -0.56 -12.67 -8.64
N SER A 118 0.36 -11.79 -8.27
CA SER A 118 1.77 -11.96 -8.58
C SER A 118 2.33 -13.00 -7.62
N ILE A 119 2.86 -14.10 -8.16
CA ILE A 119 3.67 -15.08 -7.42
C ILE A 119 5.00 -14.44 -7.04
#